data_AF-A0AAU8LT88-F1
#
_entry.id   AF-A0AAU8LT88-F1
#
_cell.length_a   1.000
_cell.length_b   1.000
_cell.length_c   1.000
_cell.angle_alpha   90.00
_cell.angle_beta   90.00
_cell.angle_gamma   90.00
#
_symmetry.space_group_name_H-M   'P 1'
#
loop_
_entity.id
_entity.type
_entity.pdbx_description
1 polymer ?
#
loop_
_entity_poly.entity_id
_entity_poly.type
_entity_poly.pdbx_seq_one_letter_code
_entity_poly.pdbx_strand_id
1 'polypeptide(L)'
;MRAVWWKAVWAGRHKVHLKTDLSPMSTLLEAANDVSLRKKVSLFFLLNFMLTFITAAGLLYAFIYHGDETPRIFYGALCAILFVLLSIQAAAMLYFLRHIIRPLTEIQAASRLMADGHLETSNYVKRSDEIGSLGENINDLAVNMQEVLLFVWNHSQSSRDLLENIAQNLNFSLEKERGGKN
;
A
#
# COMPACT_ATOMS: atom_id res chain seq x y z
N MET A 1 36.99 -20.63 23.82
CA MET A 1 35.83 -21.53 23.64
C MET A 1 34.60 -20.95 24.34
N ARG A 2 33.82 -20.11 23.65
CA ARG A 2 32.51 -19.62 24.10
C ARG A 2 31.61 -19.43 22.88
N ALA A 3 30.99 -20.53 22.48
CA ALA A 3 29.83 -20.58 21.60
C ALA A 3 28.90 -21.65 22.21
N VAL A 4 27.61 -21.64 21.86
CA VAL A 4 26.57 -22.63 22.24
C VAL A 4 25.56 -22.19 23.34
N TRP A 5 25.46 -20.91 23.72
CA TRP A 5 24.36 -20.46 24.62
C TRP A 5 23.16 -19.76 23.95
N TRP A 6 23.22 -19.45 22.65
CA TRP A 6 22.09 -18.80 21.95
C TRP A 6 21.03 -19.78 21.40
N LYS A 7 21.40 -21.03 21.07
CA LYS A 7 20.47 -21.96 20.41
C LYS A 7 19.38 -22.55 21.32
N ALA A 8 19.51 -22.43 22.65
CA ALA A 8 18.56 -23.01 23.60
C ALA A 8 17.35 -22.12 23.90
N VAL A 9 17.42 -20.80 23.61
CA VAL A 9 16.31 -19.87 23.88
C VAL A 9 15.22 -19.93 22.79
N TRP A 10 15.52 -20.50 21.62
CA TRP A 10 14.61 -20.55 20.47
C TRP A 10 13.96 -21.93 20.23
N ALA A 11 14.16 -22.91 21.12
CA ALA A 11 13.72 -24.29 20.91
C ALA A 11 12.44 -24.70 21.68
N GLY A 12 11.76 -23.76 22.35
CA GLY A 12 10.76 -24.11 23.38
C GLY A 12 9.51 -23.24 23.46
N ARG A 13 8.92 -22.81 22.34
CA ARG A 13 7.53 -22.31 22.34
C ARG A 13 6.63 -23.09 21.39
N HIS A 14 6.12 -24.19 21.95
CA HIS A 14 4.79 -24.76 21.71
C HIS A 14 4.16 -24.52 20.34
N LYS A 15 4.31 -25.51 19.45
CA LYS A 15 3.33 -25.76 18.38
C LYS A 15 2.05 -26.27 19.03
N VAL A 16 1.13 -25.35 19.35
CA VAL A 16 -0.26 -25.72 19.63
C VAL A 16 -0.91 -26.02 18.29
N HIS A 17 -1.16 -27.30 18.04
CA HIS A 17 -2.00 -27.76 16.93
C HIS A 17 -3.45 -27.33 17.20
N LEU A 18 -3.80 -26.11 16.82
CA LEU A 18 -5.19 -25.76 16.54
C LEU A 18 -5.50 -26.25 15.13
N LYS A 19 -5.89 -27.53 15.02
CA LYS A 19 -6.77 -27.98 13.94
C LYS A 19 -8.16 -27.39 14.22
N THR A 20 -8.29 -26.08 14.09
CA THR A 20 -9.61 -25.50 13.82
C THR A 20 -9.80 -25.61 12.31
N ASP A 21 -10.93 -26.19 11.93
CA ASP A 21 -11.40 -26.31 10.57
C ASP A 21 -11.76 -24.91 10.00
N LEU A 22 -10.73 -24.08 9.84
CA LEU A 22 -10.78 -22.71 9.35
C LEU A 22 -10.23 -22.63 7.91
N SER A 23 -10.26 -23.76 7.19
CA SER A 23 -9.74 -23.88 5.82
C SER A 23 -10.54 -23.10 4.77
N PRO A 24 -11.89 -23.00 4.80
CA PRO A 24 -12.60 -22.15 3.85
C PRO A 24 -12.49 -20.66 4.20
N MET A 25 -12.38 -20.32 5.49
CA MET A 25 -12.37 -18.90 5.93
C MET A 25 -11.02 -18.22 5.66
N SER A 26 -9.89 -18.92 5.84
CA SER A 26 -8.57 -18.35 5.56
C SER A 26 -8.34 -18.15 4.06
N THR A 27 -8.77 -19.10 3.23
CA THR A 27 -8.71 -18.99 1.76
C THR A 27 -9.62 -17.88 1.23
N LEU A 28 -10.81 -17.70 1.81
CA LEU A 28 -11.69 -16.58 1.49
C LEU A 28 -11.16 -15.23 1.99
N LEU A 29 -10.50 -15.18 3.15
CA LEU A 29 -9.86 -13.96 3.65
C LEU A 29 -8.63 -13.58 2.83
N GLU A 30 -7.83 -14.55 2.40
CA GLU A 30 -6.68 -14.35 1.53
C GLU A 30 -7.11 -13.90 0.12
N ALA A 31 -8.16 -14.53 -0.43
CA ALA A 31 -8.78 -14.09 -1.67
C ALA A 31 -9.46 -12.71 -1.56
N ALA A 32 -10.08 -12.38 -0.41
CA ALA A 32 -10.71 -11.08 -0.16
C ALA A 32 -9.69 -9.95 0.07
N ASN A 33 -8.52 -10.28 0.62
CA ASN A 33 -7.43 -9.35 0.84
C ASN A 33 -6.72 -8.97 -0.47
N ASP A 34 -6.71 -9.88 -1.45
CA ASP A 34 -6.16 -9.65 -2.79
C ASP A 34 -7.12 -8.90 -3.75
N VAL A 35 -8.33 -8.58 -3.27
CA VAL A 35 -9.28 -7.75 -4.02
C VAL A 35 -8.78 -6.30 -4.01
N SER A 36 -8.13 -5.91 -5.11
CA SER A 36 -7.63 -4.55 -5.34
C SER A 36 -8.69 -3.49 -5.02
N LEU A 37 -8.25 -2.33 -4.50
CA LEU A 37 -9.12 -1.21 -4.14
C LEU A 37 -10.08 -0.83 -5.29
N ARG A 38 -9.64 -0.98 -6.54
CA ARG A 38 -10.44 -0.83 -7.77
C ARG A 38 -11.70 -1.69 -7.77
N LYS A 39 -11.56 -2.98 -7.46
CA LYS A 39 -12.67 -3.95 -7.43
C LYS A 39 -13.63 -3.65 -6.29
N LYS A 40 -13.12 -3.29 -5.10
CA LYS A 40 -13.95 -2.93 -3.93
C LYS A 40 -14.80 -1.69 -4.22
N VAL A 41 -14.21 -0.65 -4.80
CA VAL A 41 -14.94 0.56 -5.20
C VAL A 41 -15.94 0.26 -6.32
N SER A 42 -15.56 -0.53 -7.33
CA SER A 42 -16.49 -0.93 -8.39
C SER A 42 -17.68 -1.71 -7.86
N LEU A 43 -17.46 -2.62 -6.89
CA LEU A 43 -18.54 -3.38 -6.25
C LEU A 43 -19.48 -2.46 -5.45
N PHE A 44 -18.93 -1.48 -4.73
CA PHE A 44 -19.73 -0.49 -4.00
C PHE A 44 -20.65 0.32 -4.92
N PHE A 45 -20.11 0.83 -6.04
CA PHE A 45 -20.91 1.57 -7.03
C PHE A 45 -21.91 0.66 -7.75
N LEU A 46 -21.54 -0.59 -8.07
CA LEU A 46 -22.46 -1.55 -8.67
C LEU A 46 -23.64 -1.88 -7.74
N LEU A 47 -23.37 -2.07 -6.45
CA LEU A 47 -24.40 -2.35 -5.46
C LEU A 47 -25.36 -1.15 -5.31
N ASN A 48 -24.83 0.06 -5.26
CA ASN A 48 -25.64 1.29 -5.24
C ASN A 48 -26.49 1.44 -6.52
N PHE A 49 -25.92 1.13 -7.68
CA PHE A 49 -26.63 1.14 -8.94
C PHE A 49 -27.78 0.13 -8.94
N MET A 50 -27.55 -1.11 -8.48
CA MET A 50 -28.60 -2.13 -8.34
C MET A 50 -29.71 -1.68 -7.39
N LEU A 51 -29.38 -1.07 -6.25
CA LEU A 51 -30.37 -0.53 -5.32
C LEU A 51 -31.21 0.60 -5.95
N THR A 52 -30.56 1.48 -6.70
CA THR A 52 -31.23 2.57 -7.45
C THR A 52 -32.16 1.99 -8.52
N PHE A 53 -31.74 0.92 -9.19
CA PHE A 53 -32.55 0.24 -10.20
C PHE A 53 -33.78 -0.44 -9.59
N ILE A 54 -33.61 -1.15 -8.47
CA ILE A 54 -34.72 -1.81 -7.75
C ILE A 54 -35.73 -0.76 -7.26
N THR A 55 -35.27 0.34 -6.67
CA THR A 55 -36.15 1.42 -6.20
C THR A 55 -36.88 2.09 -7.35
N ALA A 56 -36.20 2.38 -8.47
CA ALA A 56 -36.82 2.93 -9.67
C ALA A 56 -37.91 1.99 -10.25
N ALA A 57 -37.62 0.68 -10.34
CA ALA A 57 -38.57 -0.32 -10.83
C ALA A 57 -39.78 -0.46 -9.89
N GLY A 58 -39.56 -0.45 -8.56
CA GLY A 58 -40.63 -0.49 -7.57
C GLY A 58 -41.55 0.73 -7.64
N LEU A 59 -40.97 1.92 -7.82
CA LEU A 59 -41.71 3.16 -7.99
C LEU A 59 -42.55 3.13 -9.27
N LEU A 60 -41.97 2.63 -10.36
CA LEU A 60 -42.65 2.46 -11.65
C LEU A 60 -43.80 1.42 -11.54
N TYR A 61 -43.59 0.30 -10.86
CA TYR A 61 -44.62 -0.73 -10.63
C TYR A 61 -45.79 -0.20 -9.79
N ALA A 62 -45.49 0.48 -8.67
CA ALA A 62 -46.51 1.08 -7.81
C ALA A 62 -47.34 2.13 -8.56
N PHE A 63 -46.68 2.92 -9.42
CA PHE A 63 -47.32 3.95 -10.23
C PHE A 63 -48.23 3.39 -11.33
N ILE A 64 -47.81 2.30 -12.01
CA ILE A 64 -48.65 1.61 -13.00
C ILE A 64 -49.89 1.00 -12.32
N TYR A 65 -49.75 0.44 -11.12
CA TYR A 65 -50.85 -0.23 -10.42
C TYR A 65 -51.89 0.74 -9.83
N HIS A 66 -51.50 1.96 -9.46
CA HIS A 66 -52.42 2.99 -8.92
C HIS A 66 -52.93 4.00 -9.96
N GLY A 67 -52.55 3.84 -11.23
CA GLY A 67 -52.60 4.91 -12.23
C GLY A 67 -53.81 4.93 -13.15
N ASP A 68 -55.02 5.17 -12.65
CA ASP A 68 -56.18 5.46 -13.53
C ASP A 68 -56.21 6.93 -14.03
N GLU A 69 -55.53 7.88 -13.36
CA GLU A 69 -55.54 9.31 -13.77
C GLU A 69 -54.18 10.01 -13.64
N THR A 70 -53.11 9.46 -14.21
CA THR A 70 -51.77 10.10 -14.16
C THR A 70 -51.40 10.81 -15.46
N PRO A 71 -51.10 12.12 -15.44
CA PRO A 71 -50.79 12.86 -16.65
C PRO A 71 -49.38 12.55 -17.16
N ARG A 72 -49.22 12.46 -18.49
CA ARG A 72 -47.99 12.04 -19.22
C ARG A 72 -46.71 12.78 -18.80
N ILE A 73 -46.84 13.99 -18.26
CA ILE A 73 -45.75 14.82 -17.73
C ILE A 73 -45.01 14.16 -16.55
N PHE A 74 -45.68 13.32 -15.74
CA PHE A 74 -45.06 12.66 -14.60
C PHE A 74 -44.05 11.59 -15.04
N TYR A 75 -44.36 10.80 -16.05
CA TYR A 75 -43.42 9.82 -16.61
C TYR A 75 -42.18 10.50 -17.19
N GLY A 76 -42.36 11.62 -17.88
CA GLY A 76 -41.23 12.43 -18.38
C GLY A 76 -40.34 12.94 -17.25
N ALA A 77 -40.94 13.48 -16.18
CA ALA A 77 -40.21 13.95 -15.00
C ALA A 77 -39.46 12.83 -14.28
N LEU A 78 -40.09 11.66 -14.10
CA LEU A 78 -39.46 10.49 -13.47
C LEU A 78 -38.25 10.01 -14.28
N CYS A 79 -38.41 9.87 -15.60
CA CYS A 79 -37.31 9.50 -16.49
C CYS A 79 -36.16 10.51 -16.44
N ALA A 80 -36.46 11.82 -16.42
CA ALA A 80 -35.45 12.86 -16.32
C ALA A 80 -34.69 12.79 -14.99
N ILE A 81 -35.38 12.60 -13.86
CA ILE A 81 -34.75 12.44 -12.54
C ILE A 81 -33.85 11.22 -12.50
N LEU A 82 -34.33 10.06 -12.98
CA LEU A 82 -33.53 8.84 -13.03
C LEU A 82 -32.29 9.01 -13.91
N PHE A 83 -32.44 9.66 -15.07
CA PHE A 83 -31.32 9.92 -15.96
C PHE A 83 -30.25 10.81 -15.30
N VAL A 84 -30.66 11.85 -14.59
CA VAL A 84 -29.74 12.72 -13.82
C VAL A 84 -29.04 11.94 -12.72
N LEU A 85 -29.77 11.13 -11.94
CA LEU A 85 -29.19 10.32 -10.86
C LEU A 85 -28.15 9.31 -11.38
N LEU A 86 -28.45 8.62 -12.49
CA LEU A 86 -27.52 7.69 -13.12
C LEU A 86 -26.28 8.41 -13.66
N SER A 87 -26.47 9.60 -14.25
CA SER A 87 -25.36 10.43 -14.74
C SER A 87 -24.43 10.86 -13.60
N ILE A 88 -24.98 11.26 -12.46
CA ILE A 88 -24.21 11.63 -11.26
C ILE A 88 -23.43 10.41 -10.73
N GLN A 89 -24.06 9.23 -10.63
CA GLN A 89 -23.35 8.02 -10.20
C GLN A 89 -22.18 7.65 -11.13
N ALA A 90 -22.40 7.70 -12.44
CA ALA A 90 -21.34 7.43 -13.41
C ALA A 90 -20.19 8.46 -13.29
N ALA A 91 -20.52 9.74 -13.16
CA ALA A 91 -19.54 10.80 -12.96
C ALA A 91 -18.75 10.61 -11.65
N ALA A 92 -19.43 10.27 -10.54
CA ALA A 92 -18.81 10.00 -9.25
C ALA A 92 -17.84 8.80 -9.33
N MET A 93 -18.23 7.71 -9.99
CA MET A 93 -17.37 6.56 -10.18
C MET A 93 -16.08 6.92 -10.94
N LEU A 94 -16.21 7.66 -12.06
CA LEU A 94 -15.05 8.13 -12.84
C LEU A 94 -14.17 9.09 -12.04
N TYR A 95 -14.78 9.97 -11.24
CA TYR A 95 -14.06 10.88 -10.36
C TYR A 95 -13.22 10.09 -9.36
N PHE A 96 -13.80 9.15 -8.61
CA PHE A 96 -13.09 8.30 -7.64
C PHE A 96 -11.93 7.52 -8.28
N LEU A 97 -12.16 6.94 -9.47
CA LEU A 97 -11.13 6.16 -10.16
C LEU A 97 -9.90 7.01 -10.52
N ARG A 98 -10.14 8.22 -11.03
CA ARG A 98 -9.08 9.14 -11.47
C ARG A 98 -8.44 9.90 -10.32
N HIS A 99 -9.22 10.29 -9.33
CA HIS A 99 -8.81 11.24 -8.30
C HIS A 99 -8.41 10.59 -6.98
N ILE A 100 -8.75 9.33 -6.73
CA ILE A 100 -8.40 8.68 -5.46
C ILE A 100 -7.59 7.43 -5.75
N ILE A 101 -8.15 6.51 -6.54
CA ILE A 101 -7.52 5.21 -6.75
C ILE A 101 -6.19 5.34 -7.50
N ARG A 102 -6.16 6.10 -8.59
CA ARG A 102 -4.92 6.28 -9.38
C ARG A 102 -3.76 6.85 -8.56
N PRO A 103 -3.89 8.01 -7.88
CA PRO A 103 -2.77 8.54 -7.11
C PRO A 103 -2.37 7.63 -5.94
N LEU A 104 -3.32 6.95 -5.28
CA LEU A 104 -2.99 5.95 -4.26
C LEU A 104 -2.19 4.77 -4.82
N THR A 105 -2.49 4.30 -6.03
CA THR A 105 -1.70 3.25 -6.68
C THR A 105 -0.30 3.71 -7.07
N GLU A 106 -0.14 4.99 -7.43
CA GLU A 106 1.17 5.59 -7.73
C GLU A 106 2.02 5.70 -6.46
N ILE A 107 1.45 6.19 -5.35
CA ILE A 107 2.11 6.20 -4.03
C ILE A 107 2.51 4.78 -3.61
N GLN A 108 1.60 3.82 -3.72
CA GLN A 108 1.88 2.43 -3.36
C GLN A 108 3.03 1.83 -4.18
N ALA A 109 3.09 2.13 -5.47
CA ALA A 109 4.17 1.67 -6.34
C ALA A 109 5.52 2.28 -5.93
N ALA A 110 5.55 3.58 -5.65
CA ALA A 110 6.75 4.26 -5.16
C ALA A 110 7.23 3.68 -3.82
N SER A 111 6.32 3.46 -2.86
CA SER A 111 6.69 2.84 -1.58
C SER A 111 7.26 1.42 -1.73
N ARG A 112 6.79 0.64 -2.72
CA ARG A 112 7.36 -0.68 -3.02
C ARG A 112 8.78 -0.56 -3.58
N LEU A 113 9.01 0.35 -4.51
CA LEU A 113 10.34 0.61 -5.06
C LEU A 113 11.32 1.05 -3.96
N MET A 114 10.88 1.93 -3.05
CA MET A 114 11.69 2.33 -1.89
C MET A 114 12.03 1.15 -0.97
N ALA A 115 11.09 0.23 -0.75
CA ALA A 115 11.33 -0.97 0.04
C ALA A 115 12.35 -1.91 -0.62
N ASP A 116 12.41 -1.92 -1.95
CA ASP A 116 13.41 -2.67 -2.74
C ASP A 116 14.77 -1.94 -2.82
N GLY A 117 14.90 -0.74 -2.23
CA GLY A 117 16.14 0.05 -2.19
C GLY A 117 16.27 1.09 -3.31
N HIS A 118 15.27 1.22 -4.18
CA HIS A 118 15.20 2.25 -5.22
C HIS A 118 14.63 3.55 -4.63
N LEU A 119 15.50 4.35 -4.01
CA LEU A 119 15.10 5.59 -3.33
C LEU A 119 15.13 6.81 -4.24
N GLU A 120 15.72 6.70 -5.43
CA GLU A 120 15.82 7.73 -6.45
C GLU A 120 14.47 8.11 -7.09
N THR A 121 13.44 7.28 -6.90
CA THR A 121 12.12 7.51 -7.49
C THR A 121 11.28 8.45 -6.62
N SER A 122 11.19 9.71 -7.02
CA SER A 122 10.25 10.66 -6.43
C SER A 122 8.84 10.45 -6.97
N ASN A 123 7.88 10.28 -6.05
CA ASN A 123 6.48 10.24 -6.39
C ASN A 123 5.94 11.68 -6.52
N TYR A 124 5.87 12.18 -7.75
CA TYR A 124 5.46 13.56 -8.01
C TYR A 124 3.92 13.69 -8.07
N VAL A 125 3.25 13.54 -6.92
CA VAL A 125 1.80 13.79 -6.81
C VAL A 125 1.56 15.28 -6.53
N LYS A 126 1.36 16.08 -7.59
CA LYS A 126 0.98 17.51 -7.47
C LYS A 126 -0.46 17.65 -6.96
N ARG A 127 -0.65 17.60 -5.64
CA ARG A 127 -1.94 17.87 -5.00
C ARG A 127 -1.77 18.60 -3.69
N SER A 128 -2.75 19.43 -3.37
CA SER A 128 -2.84 20.18 -2.12
C SER A 128 -3.88 19.57 -1.16
N ASP A 129 -4.21 18.29 -1.34
CA ASP A 129 -5.13 17.52 -0.48
C ASP A 129 -4.34 16.51 0.37
N GLU A 130 -5.04 15.71 1.17
CA GLU A 130 -4.44 14.69 2.03
C GLU A 130 -3.67 13.62 1.24
N ILE A 131 -4.05 13.37 -0.02
CA ILE A 131 -3.35 12.43 -0.90
C ILE A 131 -2.02 13.04 -1.38
N GLY A 132 -2.01 14.34 -1.67
CA GLY A 132 -0.80 15.10 -1.94
C GLY A 132 0.17 15.07 -0.76
N SER A 133 -0.31 15.41 0.43
CA SER A 133 0.49 15.37 1.65
C SER A 133 1.02 13.95 1.96
N LEU A 134 0.23 12.90 1.69
CA LEU A 134 0.74 11.52 1.79
C LEU A 134 1.87 11.24 0.80
N GLY A 135 1.77 11.73 -0.43
CA GLY A 135 2.85 11.63 -1.42
C GLY A 135 4.12 12.34 -0.97
N GLU A 136 4.01 13.53 -0.39
CA GLU A 136 5.12 14.28 0.18
C GLU A 136 5.79 13.52 1.33
N ASN A 137 5.01 13.02 2.29
CA ASN A 137 5.53 12.24 3.42
C ASN A 137 6.32 10.99 2.97
N ILE A 138 5.88 10.33 1.89
CA ILE A 138 6.59 9.18 1.30
C ILE A 138 7.91 9.62 0.63
N ASN A 139 7.93 10.77 -0.03
CA ASN A 139 9.17 11.33 -0.59
C ASN A 139 10.16 11.72 0.52
N ASP A 140 9.70 12.35 1.60
CA ASP A 140 10.52 12.71 2.75
C ASP A 140 11.12 11.46 3.41
N LEU A 141 10.33 10.38 3.50
CA LEU A 141 10.83 9.09 3.96
C LEU A 141 11.95 8.55 3.06
N ALA A 142 11.84 8.70 1.74
CA ALA A 142 12.88 8.26 0.80
C ALA A 142 14.19 9.02 1.00
N VAL A 143 14.10 10.35 1.15
CA VAL A 143 15.25 11.22 1.41
C VAL A 143 15.92 10.83 2.73
N ASN A 144 15.15 10.65 3.81
CA ASN A 144 15.68 10.25 5.10
C ASN A 144 16.38 8.89 5.04
N MET A 145 15.85 7.93 4.28
CA MET A 145 16.51 6.63 4.08
C MET A 145 17.84 6.78 3.32
N GLN A 146 17.90 7.64 2.30
CA GLN A 146 19.14 7.91 1.58
C GLN A 146 20.20 8.52 2.51
N GLU A 147 19.82 9.48 3.35
CA GLU A 147 20.73 10.09 4.33
C GLU A 147 21.29 9.07 5.31
N VAL A 148 20.45 8.17 5.83
CA VAL A 148 20.88 7.11 6.74
C VAL A 148 21.85 6.15 6.05
N LEU A 149 21.59 5.76 4.79
CA LEU A 149 22.50 4.91 4.02
C LEU A 149 23.86 5.57 3.80
N LEU A 150 23.87 6.87 3.49
CA LEU A 150 25.08 7.66 3.27
C LEU A 150 25.90 7.80 4.57
N PHE A 151 25.22 8.01 5.70
CA PHE A 151 25.84 8.02 7.02
C PHE A 151 26.51 6.68 7.35
N VAL A 152 25.80 5.56 7.16
CA VAL A 152 26.32 4.21 7.41
C VAL A 152 27.50 3.89 6.51
N TRP A 153 27.43 4.28 5.22
CA TRP A 153 28.53 4.09 4.27
C TRP A 153 29.79 4.82 4.70
N ASN A 154 29.68 6.10 5.06
CA ASN A 154 30.81 6.90 5.54
C ASN A 154 31.43 6.31 6.80
N HIS A 155 30.60 5.85 7.74
CA HIS A 155 31.09 5.20 8.95
C HIS A 155 31.78 3.86 8.67
N SER A 156 31.28 3.09 7.70
CA SER A 156 31.90 1.83 7.27
C SER A 156 33.27 2.06 6.63
N GLN A 157 33.42 3.09 5.78
CA GLN A 157 34.70 3.46 5.19
C GLN A 157 35.71 3.87 6.26
N SER A 158 35.32 4.76 7.18
CA SER A 158 36.19 5.15 8.29
C SER A 158 36.64 3.97 9.13
N SER A 159 35.74 3.01 9.39
CA SER A 159 36.09 1.77 10.10
C SER A 159 37.10 0.92 9.32
N ARG A 160 36.97 0.82 8.00
CA ARG A 160 37.92 0.10 7.13
C ARG A 160 39.29 0.77 7.13
N ASP A 161 39.34 2.08 7.00
CA ASP A 161 40.59 2.86 6.99
C ASP A 161 41.33 2.70 8.32
N LEU A 162 40.62 2.72 9.45
CA LEU A 162 41.21 2.47 10.76
C LEU A 162 41.81 1.06 10.88
N LEU A 163 41.10 0.04 10.38
CA LEU A 163 41.59 -1.34 10.37
C LEU A 163 42.83 -1.50 9.49
N GLU A 164 42.87 -0.85 8.32
CA GLU A 164 44.03 -0.86 7.43
C GLU A 164 45.24 -0.20 8.09
N ASN A 165 45.06 0.97 8.72
CA ASN A 165 46.13 1.64 9.46
C ASN A 165 46.67 0.78 10.61
N ILE A 166 45.80 0.11 11.37
CA ILE A 166 46.22 -0.81 12.44
C ILE A 166 47.02 -1.99 11.87
N ALA A 167 46.53 -2.61 10.79
CA ALA A 167 47.21 -3.73 10.14
C ALA A 167 48.60 -3.34 9.62
N GLN A 168 48.72 -2.17 8.98
CA GLN A 168 49.99 -1.63 8.51
C GLN A 168 50.98 -1.39 9.65
N ASN A 169 50.53 -0.76 10.75
CA ASN A 169 51.37 -0.49 11.92
C ASN A 169 51.85 -1.77 12.62
N LEU A 170 50.99 -2.79 12.72
CA LEU A 170 51.35 -4.10 13.27
C LEU A 170 52.40 -4.79 12.41
N ASN A 171 52.23 -4.79 11.09
CA ASN A 171 53.18 -5.40 10.17
C ASN A 171 54.56 -4.73 10.26
N PHE A 172 54.60 -3.40 10.31
CA PHE A 172 55.84 -2.65 10.54
C PHE A 172 56.51 -3.00 11.87
N SER A 173 55.73 -3.14 12.94
CA SER A 173 56.26 -3.51 14.26
C SER A 173 56.86 -4.93 14.28
N LEU A 174 56.21 -5.88 13.60
CA LEU A 174 56.71 -7.26 13.48
C LEU A 174 57.99 -7.35 12.63
N GLU A 175 58.07 -6.61 11.53
CA GLU A 175 59.27 -6.54 10.68
C GLU A 175 60.46 -5.97 11.48
N LYS A 176 60.22 -4.93 12.30
CA LYS A 176 61.23 -4.32 13.16
C LYS A 176 61.76 -5.29 14.22
N GLU A 177 60.90 -6.07 14.87
CA GLU A 177 61.33 -7.10 15.83
C GLU A 177 62.13 -8.22 15.16
N ARG A 178 61.78 -8.58 13.92
CA ARG A 178 62.46 -9.64 13.17
C ARG A 178 63.84 -9.19 12.66
N GLY A 179 64.00 -7.93 12.28
CA GLY A 179 65.29 -7.35 11.84
C GLY A 179 66.29 -7.09 12.96
N GLY A 180 65.84 -6.92 14.21
CA GLY A 180 66.72 -6.67 15.38
C GLY A 180 67.32 -7.93 16.03
N LYS A 181 67.03 -9.13 15.52
CA LYS A 181 67.51 -10.42 16.04
C LYS A 181 68.66 -11.07 15.25
N ASN A 182 69.16 -10.39 14.22
CA ASN A 182 70.37 -10.79 13.47
C ASN A 182 71.52 -9.84 13.81
#